data_AF-A0A970W2Y6-F1
#
_entry.id   AF-A0A970W2Y6-F1
#
_cell.length_a   1.000
_cell.length_b   1.000
_cell.length_c   1.000
_cell.angle_alpha   90.00
_cell.angle_beta   90.00
_cell.angle_gamma   90.00
#
_symmetry.space_group_name_H-M   'P 1'
#
loop_
_entity.id
_entity.type
_entity.pdbx_description
1 polymer ?
#
loop_
_entity_poly.entity_id
_entity_poly.type
_entity_poly.pdbx_seq_one_letter_code
_entity_poly.pdbx_strand_id
1 'polypeptide(L)'
;MTVNPLAIRRKILGIALRQARMARQRTPQELADLLGRAPEQIAEVERGARDLSLPELEAVAGYLQTSAEDLLAGRAPAETPEAPSVASAAEARRLRDRIVGATLRKARAESGRSLEELAQLGEVSAEQLAGYERGAQAPSLWEMERLAAGLGLHFPTLAPLPAPQAAPAATPAATPEAAPAAPPAAFAADASNAPFLRLALALSRLPAESRRALAEALLATVEPSQGADHDNG
;
A
#
# COMPACT_ATOMS: atom_id res chain seq x y z
N MET A 1 -15.97 36.86 4.10
CA MET A 1 -16.19 35.98 2.95
C MET A 1 -16.50 34.59 3.48
N THR A 2 -17.74 34.13 3.39
CA THR A 2 -18.12 32.79 3.85
C THR A 2 -17.58 31.78 2.85
N VAL A 3 -16.60 30.99 3.28
CA VAL A 3 -15.99 29.98 2.42
C VAL A 3 -16.98 28.83 2.30
N ASN A 4 -17.45 28.54 1.09
CA ASN A 4 -18.37 27.42 0.86
C ASN A 4 -17.57 26.10 0.87
N PRO A 5 -17.72 25.24 1.90
CA PRO A 5 -16.92 24.01 2.01
C PRO A 5 -17.19 23.02 0.87
N LEU A 6 -18.38 23.04 0.29
CA LEU A 6 -18.71 22.21 -0.88
C LEU A 6 -17.96 22.69 -2.12
N ALA A 7 -17.85 24.01 -2.32
CA ALA A 7 -17.09 24.57 -3.43
C ALA A 7 -15.59 24.20 -3.36
N ILE A 8 -15.02 24.16 -2.15
CA ILE A 8 -13.65 23.68 -1.93
C ILE A 8 -13.52 22.21 -2.33
N ARG A 9 -14.41 21.34 -1.84
CA ARG A 9 -14.37 19.90 -2.16
C ARG A 9 -14.49 19.64 -3.66
N ARG A 10 -15.40 20.35 -4.34
CA ARG A 10 -15.55 20.27 -5.80
C ARG A 10 -14.27 20.69 -6.53
N LYS A 11 -13.60 21.73 -6.02
CA LYS A 11 -12.33 22.18 -6.60
C LYS A 11 -11.21 21.16 -6.40
N ILE A 12 -11.10 20.58 -5.21
CA ILE A 12 -10.13 19.52 -4.90
C ILE A 12 -10.33 18.32 -5.83
N LEU A 13 -11.57 17.85 -5.96
CA LEU A 13 -11.93 16.74 -6.84
C LEU A 13 -11.55 17.06 -8.30
N GLY A 14 -11.92 18.24 -8.81
CA GLY A 14 -11.61 18.65 -10.18
C GLY A 14 -10.12 18.73 -10.46
N ILE A 15 -9.32 19.22 -9.50
CA ILE A 15 -7.85 19.24 -9.60
C ILE A 15 -7.29 17.81 -9.65
N ALA A 16 -7.73 16.94 -8.74
CA ALA A 16 -7.27 15.55 -8.68
C ALA A 16 -7.62 14.78 -9.96
N LEU A 17 -8.83 14.99 -10.50
CA LEU A 17 -9.28 14.40 -11.77
C LEU A 17 -8.37 14.84 -12.92
N ARG A 18 -8.09 16.14 -13.03
CA ARG A 18 -7.20 16.69 -14.06
C ARG A 18 -5.79 16.14 -13.95
N GLN A 19 -5.24 16.06 -12.73
CA GLN A 19 -3.92 15.50 -12.48
C GLN A 19 -3.86 14.02 -12.86
N ALA A 20 -4.84 13.22 -12.43
CA ALA A 20 -4.95 11.81 -12.80
C ALA A 20 -5.04 11.62 -14.33
N ARG A 21 -5.83 12.45 -15.01
CA ARG A 21 -5.95 12.43 -16.48
C ARG A 21 -4.62 12.72 -17.16
N MET A 22 -3.92 13.77 -16.73
CA MET A 22 -2.61 14.16 -17.29
C MET A 22 -1.54 13.10 -17.00
N ALA A 23 -1.52 12.51 -15.81
CA ALA A 23 -0.59 11.44 -15.43
C ALA A 23 -0.74 10.20 -16.33
N ARG A 24 -1.96 9.95 -16.84
CA ARG A 24 -2.25 8.87 -17.80
C ARG A 24 -2.21 9.31 -19.26
N GLN A 25 -1.74 10.55 -19.53
CA GLN A 25 -1.64 11.14 -20.86
C GLN A 25 -2.96 11.11 -21.64
N ARG A 26 -4.09 11.23 -20.92
CA ARG A 26 -5.42 11.19 -21.51
C ARG A 26 -5.93 12.58 -21.89
N THR A 27 -6.74 12.61 -22.94
CA THR A 27 -7.40 13.82 -23.42
C THR A 27 -8.76 14.01 -22.74
N PRO A 28 -9.25 15.26 -22.62
CA PRO A 28 -10.61 15.52 -22.16
C PRO A 28 -11.68 14.85 -23.03
N GLN A 29 -11.42 14.69 -24.33
CA GLN A 29 -12.31 14.03 -25.27
C GLN A 29 -12.52 12.55 -24.91
N GLU A 30 -11.47 11.83 -24.55
CA GLU A 30 -11.58 10.41 -24.15
C GLU A 30 -12.48 10.23 -22.91
N LEU A 31 -12.42 11.15 -21.94
CA LEU A 31 -13.32 11.11 -20.77
C LEU A 31 -14.75 11.49 -21.16
N ALA A 32 -14.91 12.40 -22.12
CA ALA A 32 -16.21 12.80 -22.64
C ALA A 32 -16.89 11.62 -23.33
N ASP A 33 -16.16 10.91 -24.18
CA ASP A 33 -16.63 9.70 -24.88
C ASP A 33 -16.99 8.59 -23.88
N LEU A 34 -16.17 8.37 -22.85
CA LEU A 34 -16.46 7.41 -21.77
C LEU A 34 -17.78 7.69 -21.05
N LEU A 35 -18.07 8.97 -20.80
CA LEU A 35 -19.26 9.40 -20.07
C LEU A 35 -20.46 9.71 -20.98
N GLY A 36 -20.31 9.64 -22.30
CA GLY A 36 -21.33 10.08 -23.26
C GLY A 36 -21.66 11.57 -23.14
N ARG A 37 -20.66 12.42 -22.86
CA ARG A 37 -20.77 13.86 -22.62
C ARG A 37 -19.94 14.67 -23.63
N ALA A 38 -20.12 15.98 -23.62
CA ALA A 38 -19.28 16.91 -24.39
C ALA A 38 -17.98 17.24 -23.63
N PRO A 39 -16.83 17.44 -24.32
CA PRO A 39 -15.54 17.71 -23.68
C PRO A 39 -15.53 18.98 -22.81
N GLU A 40 -16.37 19.97 -23.14
CA GLU A 40 -16.53 21.19 -22.34
C GLU A 40 -17.06 20.87 -20.94
N GLN A 41 -17.92 19.85 -20.82
CA GLN A 41 -18.48 19.43 -19.54
C GLN A 41 -17.41 18.76 -18.67
N ILE A 42 -16.46 18.03 -19.27
CA ILE A 42 -15.31 17.50 -18.55
C ILE A 42 -14.43 18.64 -18.04
N ALA A 43 -14.20 19.67 -18.85
CA ALA A 43 -13.46 20.85 -18.41
C ALA A 43 -14.18 21.60 -17.27
N GLU A 44 -15.51 21.63 -17.25
CA GLU A 44 -16.28 22.19 -16.13
C GLU A 44 -16.11 21.39 -14.85
N VAL A 45 -16.09 20.05 -14.94
CA VAL A 45 -15.82 19.16 -13.80
C VAL A 45 -14.41 19.40 -13.26
N GLU A 46 -13.39 19.42 -14.13
CA GLU A 46 -12.00 19.69 -13.72
C GLU A 46 -11.81 21.07 -13.08
N ARG A 47 -12.64 22.04 -13.47
CA ARG A 47 -12.66 23.38 -12.85
C ARG A 47 -13.41 23.42 -11.51
N GLY A 48 -14.17 22.38 -11.16
CA GLY A 48 -15.05 22.34 -10.00
C GLY A 48 -16.37 23.07 -10.20
N ALA A 49 -16.74 23.39 -11.44
CA ALA A 49 -17.97 24.09 -11.81
C ALA A 49 -19.16 23.16 -12.02
N ARG A 50 -18.88 21.88 -12.35
CA ARG A 50 -19.88 20.81 -12.53
C ARG A 50 -19.51 19.59 -11.68
N ASP A 51 -20.53 18.85 -11.26
CA ASP A 51 -20.35 17.62 -10.48
C ASP A 51 -20.40 16.37 -11.37
N LEU A 52 -19.76 15.32 -10.88
CA LEU A 52 -19.96 13.95 -11.35
C LEU A 52 -20.91 13.24 -10.37
N SER A 53 -21.76 12.38 -10.90
CA SER A 53 -22.43 11.38 -10.06
C SER A 53 -21.40 10.35 -9.57
N LEU A 54 -21.73 9.62 -8.49
CA LEU A 54 -20.86 8.57 -7.98
C LEU A 54 -20.51 7.50 -9.04
N PRO A 55 -21.47 6.97 -9.83
CA PRO A 55 -21.15 6.00 -10.88
C PRO A 55 -20.23 6.57 -11.98
N GLU A 56 -20.41 7.84 -12.34
CA GLU A 56 -19.52 8.50 -13.31
C GLU A 56 -18.11 8.69 -12.76
N LEU A 57 -17.99 9.03 -11.48
CA LEU A 57 -16.70 9.13 -10.80
C LEU A 57 -16.00 7.77 -10.75
N GLU A 58 -16.72 6.70 -10.43
CA GLU A 58 -16.20 5.32 -10.43
C GLU A 58 -15.73 4.90 -11.82
N ALA A 59 -16.51 5.20 -12.86
CA ALA A 59 -16.15 4.92 -14.24
C ALA A 59 -14.86 5.65 -14.65
N VAL A 60 -14.74 6.95 -14.34
CA VAL A 60 -13.52 7.72 -14.62
C VAL A 60 -12.34 7.23 -13.79
N ALA A 61 -12.55 6.90 -12.52
CA ALA A 61 -11.49 6.37 -11.64
C ALA A 61 -10.91 5.07 -12.21
N GLY A 62 -11.79 4.13 -12.60
CA GLY A 62 -11.39 2.88 -13.25
C GLY A 62 -10.62 3.11 -14.54
N TYR A 63 -11.12 4.01 -15.41
CA TYR A 63 -10.44 4.36 -16.67
C TYR A 63 -9.05 4.98 -16.46
N LEU A 64 -8.92 5.84 -15.44
CA LEU A 64 -7.66 6.49 -15.07
C LEU A 64 -6.75 5.64 -14.17
N GLN A 65 -7.14 4.39 -13.90
CA GLN A 65 -6.41 3.45 -13.04
C GLN A 65 -6.10 4.07 -11.65
N THR A 66 -7.13 4.63 -11.02
CA THR A 66 -7.12 5.18 -9.66
C THR A 66 -8.42 4.79 -8.92
N SER A 67 -8.58 5.20 -7.67
CA SER A 67 -9.81 4.95 -6.90
C SER A 67 -10.66 6.22 -6.78
N ALA A 68 -11.99 6.05 -6.67
CA ALA A 68 -12.89 7.17 -6.42
C ALA A 68 -12.60 7.85 -5.06
N GLU A 69 -12.16 7.07 -4.07
CA GLU A 69 -11.75 7.57 -2.76
C GLU A 69 -10.53 8.51 -2.86
N ASP A 70 -9.52 8.13 -3.64
CA ASP A 70 -8.32 8.96 -3.84
C ASP A 70 -8.65 10.28 -4.52
N LEU A 71 -9.49 10.24 -5.56
CA LEU A 71 -9.97 11.46 -6.23
C LEU A 71 -10.76 12.37 -5.28
N LEU A 72 -11.63 11.81 -4.44
CA LEU A 72 -12.39 12.57 -3.43
C LEU A 72 -11.51 13.16 -2.33
N ALA A 73 -10.46 12.44 -1.94
CA ALA A 73 -9.48 12.88 -0.96
C ALA A 73 -8.48 13.90 -1.54
N GLY A 74 -8.53 14.18 -2.85
CA GLY A 74 -7.57 15.05 -3.53
C GLY A 74 -6.20 14.41 -3.72
N ARG A 75 -6.09 13.10 -3.56
CA ARG A 75 -4.88 12.32 -3.79
C ARG A 75 -4.82 12.00 -5.28
N ALA A 76 -4.06 12.77 -6.04
CA ALA A 76 -3.72 12.35 -7.39
C ALA A 76 -2.96 11.02 -7.31
N PRO A 77 -3.18 10.08 -8.25
CA PRO A 77 -2.32 8.92 -8.35
C PRO A 77 -0.88 9.41 -8.44
N ALA A 78 0.00 8.84 -7.60
CA ALA A 78 1.44 9.03 -7.75
C ALA A 78 1.78 8.87 -9.23
N GLU A 79 2.58 9.79 -9.76
CA GLU A 79 3.10 9.72 -11.12
C GLU A 79 3.36 8.25 -11.44
N THR A 80 2.68 7.72 -12.46
CA THR A 80 2.96 6.37 -12.93
C THR A 80 4.48 6.26 -13.00
N PRO A 81 5.15 5.33 -12.30
CA PRO A 81 6.57 5.12 -12.56
C PRO A 81 6.64 4.92 -14.06
N GLU A 82 7.35 5.83 -14.75
CA GLU A 82 7.46 5.82 -16.20
C GLU A 82 7.66 4.36 -16.63
N ALA A 83 6.89 3.90 -17.62
CA ALA A 83 7.06 2.56 -18.14
C ALA A 83 8.57 2.35 -18.33
N PRO A 84 9.17 1.33 -17.67
CA PRO A 84 10.61 1.24 -17.57
C PRO A 84 11.19 1.35 -18.97
N SER A 85 12.08 2.33 -19.18
CA SER A 85 12.75 2.49 -20.46
C SER A 85 13.34 1.14 -20.89
N VAL A 86 13.44 0.90 -22.19
CA VAL A 86 13.99 -0.38 -22.71
C VAL A 86 15.36 -0.69 -22.08
N ALA A 87 16.14 0.35 -21.77
CA ALA A 87 17.40 0.25 -21.04
C ALA A 87 17.21 -0.22 -19.58
N SER A 88 16.31 0.41 -18.80
CA SER A 88 16.09 0.02 -17.41
C SER A 88 15.44 -1.37 -17.29
N ALA A 89 14.58 -1.76 -18.23
CA ALA A 89 14.04 -3.11 -18.31
C ALA A 89 15.12 -4.16 -18.61
N ALA A 90 16.10 -3.83 -19.45
CA ALA A 90 17.25 -4.70 -19.72
C ALA A 90 18.17 -4.84 -18.51
N GLU A 91 18.41 -3.76 -17.78
CA GLU A 91 19.19 -3.78 -16.53
C GLU A 91 18.50 -4.59 -15.42
N ALA A 92 17.19 -4.39 -15.25
CA ALA A 92 16.38 -5.17 -14.31
C ALA A 92 16.39 -6.67 -14.64
N ARG A 93 16.30 -7.03 -15.93
CA ARG A 93 16.43 -8.42 -16.38
C ARG A 93 17.79 -9.01 -16.04
N ARG A 94 18.89 -8.30 -16.35
CA ARG A 94 20.26 -8.74 -16.01
C ARG A 94 20.48 -8.88 -14.50
N LEU A 95 19.90 -8.00 -13.70
CA LEU A 95 19.95 -8.13 -12.24
C LEU A 95 19.20 -9.40 -11.79
N ARG A 96 18.02 -9.65 -12.35
CA ARG A 96 17.23 -10.83 -12.04
C ARG A 96 17.94 -12.12 -12.44
N ASP A 97 18.55 -12.18 -13.62
CA ASP A 97 19.32 -13.35 -14.08
C ASP A 97 20.47 -13.69 -13.13
N ARG A 98 21.16 -12.67 -12.60
CA ARG A 98 22.20 -12.85 -11.57
C ARG A 98 21.66 -13.36 -10.24
N ILE A 99 20.50 -12.87 -9.80
CA ILE A 99 19.85 -13.34 -8.56
C ILE A 99 19.47 -14.82 -8.71
N VAL A 100 18.80 -15.17 -9.82
CA VAL A 100 18.38 -16.55 -10.10
C VAL A 100 19.60 -17.47 -10.20
N GLY A 101 20.64 -17.06 -10.93
CA GLY A 101 21.89 -17.81 -11.04
C GLY A 101 22.58 -18.04 -9.70
N ALA A 102 22.64 -17.00 -8.85
CA ALA A 102 23.20 -17.12 -7.51
C ALA A 102 22.39 -18.08 -6.62
N THR A 103 21.06 -18.04 -6.70
CA THR A 103 20.17 -18.97 -5.99
C THR A 103 20.39 -20.41 -6.44
N LEU A 104 20.50 -20.64 -7.75
CA LEU A 104 20.80 -21.96 -8.32
C LEU A 104 22.15 -22.49 -7.84
N ARG A 105 23.20 -21.65 -7.87
CA ARG A 105 24.53 -22.01 -7.36
C ARG A 105 24.50 -22.38 -5.88
N LYS A 106 23.78 -21.59 -5.08
CA LYS A 106 23.61 -21.84 -3.65
C LYS A 106 22.93 -23.19 -3.42
N ALA A 107 21.80 -23.44 -4.08
CA ALA A 107 21.06 -24.69 -3.96
C ALA A 107 21.90 -25.90 -4.38
N ARG A 108 22.68 -25.78 -5.47
CA ARG A 108 23.62 -26.84 -5.87
C ARG A 108 24.66 -27.12 -4.79
N ALA A 109 25.30 -26.08 -4.27
CA ALA A 109 26.33 -26.20 -3.23
C ALA A 109 25.77 -26.81 -1.93
N GLU A 110 24.57 -26.39 -1.51
CA GLU A 110 23.88 -26.95 -0.34
C GLU A 110 23.49 -28.42 -0.53
N SER A 111 23.23 -28.83 -1.78
CA SER A 111 22.97 -30.24 -2.12
C SER A 111 24.24 -31.09 -2.30
N GLY A 112 25.43 -30.50 -2.19
CA GLY A 112 26.72 -31.19 -2.33
C GLY A 112 27.06 -31.65 -3.75
N ARG A 113 26.31 -31.22 -4.76
CA ARG A 113 26.49 -31.67 -6.16
C ARG A 113 27.57 -30.90 -6.90
N SER A 114 28.32 -31.60 -7.76
CA SER A 114 29.24 -30.96 -8.70
C SER A 114 28.48 -30.26 -9.85
N LEU A 115 29.20 -29.43 -10.60
CA LEU A 115 28.63 -28.78 -11.81
C LEU A 115 28.22 -29.83 -12.83
N GLU A 116 29.04 -30.86 -12.99
CA GLU A 116 28.85 -31.95 -13.96
C GLU A 116 27.63 -32.80 -13.60
N GLU A 117 27.47 -33.14 -12.32
CA GLU A 117 26.34 -33.92 -11.82
C GLU A 117 25.00 -33.22 -12.04
N LEU A 118 24.91 -31.93 -11.68
CA LEU A 118 23.67 -31.18 -11.87
C LEU A 118 23.40 -30.89 -13.35
N ALA A 119 24.43 -30.61 -14.15
CA ALA A 119 24.29 -30.40 -15.58
C ALA A 119 23.71 -31.65 -16.28
N GLN A 120 24.19 -32.83 -15.89
CA GLN A 120 23.69 -34.09 -16.44
C GLN A 120 22.22 -34.36 -16.04
N LEU A 121 21.83 -34.08 -14.80
CA LEU A 121 20.43 -34.18 -14.35
C LEU A 121 19.51 -33.15 -15.03
N GLY A 122 20.04 -31.96 -15.32
CA GLY A 122 19.32 -30.88 -15.99
C GLY A 122 19.29 -30.99 -17.51
N GLU A 123 19.95 -32.01 -18.08
CA GLU A 123 20.18 -32.19 -19.53
C GLU A 123 20.72 -30.91 -20.20
N VAL A 124 21.73 -30.29 -19.57
CA VAL A 124 22.47 -29.12 -20.07
C VAL A 124 23.96 -29.39 -19.99
N SER A 125 24.80 -28.60 -20.67
CA SER A 125 26.25 -28.71 -20.50
C SER A 125 26.72 -28.06 -19.20
N ALA A 126 27.85 -28.53 -18.66
CA ALA A 126 28.47 -27.90 -17.49
C ALA A 126 28.85 -26.43 -17.74
N GLU A 127 29.18 -26.09 -18.99
CA GLU A 127 29.46 -24.71 -19.40
C GLU A 127 28.21 -23.83 -19.38
N GLN A 128 27.08 -24.33 -19.90
CA GLN A 128 25.79 -23.66 -19.83
C GLN A 128 25.36 -23.44 -18.39
N LEU A 129 25.44 -24.48 -17.55
CA LEU A 129 25.11 -24.38 -16.13
C LEU A 129 26.00 -23.35 -15.41
N ALA A 130 27.30 -23.32 -15.71
CA ALA A 130 28.19 -22.29 -15.17
C ALA A 130 27.83 -20.88 -15.67
N GLY A 131 27.35 -20.75 -16.91
CA GLY A 131 26.81 -19.52 -17.46
C GLY A 131 25.55 -19.04 -16.72
N TYR A 132 24.65 -19.98 -16.40
CA TYR A 132 23.44 -19.74 -15.60
C TYR A 132 23.79 -19.29 -14.19
N GLU A 133 24.71 -19.99 -13.49
CA GLU A 133 25.13 -19.66 -12.12
C GLU A 133 25.79 -18.27 -12.00
N ARG A 134 26.37 -17.75 -13.09
CA ARG A 134 26.94 -16.39 -13.15
C ARG A 134 25.93 -15.32 -13.57
N GLY A 135 24.74 -15.71 -14.01
CA GLY A 135 23.74 -14.81 -14.60
C GLY A 135 24.17 -14.22 -15.94
N ALA A 136 25.11 -14.87 -16.65
CA ALA A 136 25.55 -14.46 -17.99
C ALA A 136 24.55 -14.90 -19.07
N GLN A 137 23.84 -16.00 -18.80
CA GLN A 137 22.75 -16.54 -19.62
C GLN A 137 21.60 -16.90 -18.69
N ALA A 138 20.36 -16.73 -19.17
CA ALA A 138 19.18 -17.19 -18.46
C ALA A 138 18.83 -18.60 -18.96
N PRO A 139 18.57 -19.58 -18.07
CA PRO A 139 17.99 -20.85 -18.47
C PRO A 139 16.58 -20.64 -19.01
N SER A 140 16.17 -21.45 -19.98
CA SER A 140 14.76 -21.56 -20.35
C SER A 140 13.92 -22.11 -19.19
N LEU A 141 12.60 -21.95 -19.28
CA LEU A 141 11.68 -22.48 -18.26
C LEU A 141 11.87 -23.99 -18.05
N TRP A 142 11.94 -24.76 -19.14
CA TRP A 142 12.09 -26.22 -19.09
C TRP A 142 13.44 -26.64 -18.52
N GLU A 143 14.53 -25.95 -18.86
CA GLU A 143 15.85 -26.20 -18.25
C GLU A 143 15.83 -25.91 -16.75
N MET A 144 15.19 -24.81 -16.32
CA MET A 144 15.06 -24.48 -14.91
C MET A 144 14.22 -25.51 -14.15
N GLU A 145 13.12 -26.00 -14.73
CA GLU A 145 12.32 -27.06 -14.13
C GLU A 145 13.10 -28.36 -13.94
N ARG A 146 13.88 -28.78 -14.95
CA ARG A 146 14.73 -29.98 -14.84
C ARG A 146 15.84 -29.80 -13.79
N LEU A 147 16.48 -28.63 -13.76
CA LEU A 147 17.51 -28.32 -12.75
C LEU A 147 16.91 -28.30 -11.33
N ALA A 148 15.72 -27.72 -11.16
CA ALA A 148 15.01 -27.75 -9.89
C ALA A 148 14.68 -29.18 -9.46
N ALA A 149 14.15 -29.99 -10.37
CA ALA A 149 13.86 -31.40 -10.13
C ALA A 149 15.12 -32.19 -9.76
N GLY A 150 16.24 -31.96 -10.46
CA GLY A 150 17.54 -32.57 -10.14
C GLY A 150 18.08 -32.20 -8.75
N LEU A 151 17.70 -31.03 -8.24
CA LEU A 151 18.01 -30.57 -6.88
C LEU A 151 16.97 -31.01 -5.83
N GLY A 152 15.87 -31.64 -6.24
CA GLY A 152 14.75 -31.99 -5.35
C GLY A 152 13.96 -30.76 -4.88
N LEU A 153 14.00 -29.66 -5.63
CA LEU A 153 13.34 -28.39 -5.33
C LEU A 153 12.16 -28.14 -6.27
N HIS A 154 11.21 -27.33 -5.82
CA HIS A 154 10.16 -26.78 -6.68
C HIS A 154 10.72 -25.56 -7.42
N PHE A 155 10.50 -25.46 -8.74
CA PHE A 155 11.11 -24.39 -9.57
C PHE A 155 10.90 -22.94 -9.05
N PRO A 156 9.75 -22.56 -8.47
CA PRO A 156 9.53 -21.22 -7.94
C PRO A 156 10.45 -20.87 -6.76
N THR A 157 11.07 -21.88 -6.13
CA THR A 157 12.06 -21.67 -5.08
C THR A 157 13.38 -21.13 -5.65
N LEU A 158 13.76 -21.54 -6.85
CA LEU A 158 14.99 -21.08 -7.52
C LEU A 158 14.78 -19.76 -8.27
N ALA A 159 13.57 -19.55 -8.78
CA ALA A 159 13.16 -18.32 -9.44
C ALA A 159 11.89 -17.74 -8.81
N PRO A 160 11.95 -17.21 -7.57
CA PRO A 160 10.80 -16.57 -6.96
C PRO A 160 10.30 -15.49 -7.89
N LEU A 161 9.04 -15.58 -8.32
CA LEU A 161 8.39 -14.47 -8.99
C LEU A 161 8.56 -13.25 -8.10
N PRO A 162 8.89 -12.08 -8.67
CA PRO A 162 8.87 -10.88 -7.84
C PRO A 162 7.47 -10.88 -7.22
N ALA A 163 7.40 -10.78 -5.90
CA ALA A 163 6.11 -10.58 -5.25
C ALA A 163 5.42 -9.47 -6.04
N PRO A 164 4.14 -9.61 -6.43
CA PRO A 164 3.41 -8.50 -7.01
C PRO A 164 3.75 -7.33 -6.10
N GLN A 165 4.41 -6.30 -6.65
CA GLN A 165 4.88 -5.19 -5.86
C GLN A 165 3.65 -4.78 -5.04
N ALA A 166 3.68 -5.07 -3.73
CA ALA A 166 2.68 -4.54 -2.84
C ALA A 166 2.74 -3.05 -3.17
N ALA A 167 1.64 -2.51 -3.71
CA ALA A 167 1.49 -1.09 -3.95
C ALA A 167 2.21 -0.40 -2.80
N PRO A 168 3.25 0.42 -3.11
CA PRO A 168 4.42 0.65 -2.28
C PRO A 168 4.00 0.50 -0.84
N ALA A 169 4.35 -0.64 -0.23
CA ALA A 169 4.05 -0.89 1.16
C ALA A 169 4.43 0.40 1.85
N ALA A 170 3.41 1.10 2.37
CA ALA A 170 3.60 2.33 3.09
C ALA A 170 4.80 2.06 3.97
N THR A 171 5.85 2.87 3.78
CA THR A 171 7.04 2.84 4.62
C THR A 171 6.55 2.50 6.03
N PRO A 172 7.10 1.50 6.74
CA PRO A 172 6.76 1.28 8.13
C PRO A 172 7.27 2.51 8.89
N ALA A 173 6.49 3.57 8.80
CA ALA A 173 6.71 4.86 9.38
C ALA A 173 6.30 4.67 10.82
N ALA A 174 7.33 4.41 11.62
CA ALA A 174 7.30 4.32 13.06
C ALA A 174 6.41 3.20 13.59
N THR A 175 6.95 2.47 14.55
CA THR A 175 6.17 1.89 15.64
C THR A 175 5.06 2.86 16.01
N PRO A 176 3.76 2.55 15.80
CA PRO A 176 2.72 3.31 16.46
C PRO A 176 2.82 2.88 17.91
N GLU A 177 3.53 3.69 18.69
CA GLU A 177 3.36 3.75 20.12
C GLU A 177 1.85 3.71 20.40
N ALA A 178 1.45 2.68 21.14
CA ALA A 178 0.10 2.22 21.40
C ALA A 178 -0.99 3.29 21.22
N ALA A 179 -1.61 3.32 20.03
CA ALA A 179 -2.99 3.75 19.95
C ALA A 179 -3.80 2.79 20.83
N PRO A 180 -4.56 3.26 21.85
CA PRO A 180 -5.37 2.35 22.63
C PRO A 180 -6.34 1.66 21.68
N ALA A 181 -6.27 0.33 21.64
CA ALA A 181 -7.15 -0.50 20.85
C ALA A 181 -8.59 -0.07 21.11
N ALA A 182 -9.40 -0.02 20.05
CA ALA A 182 -10.85 0.12 20.19
C ALA A 182 -11.35 -0.86 21.26
N PRO A 183 -12.36 -0.50 22.08
CA PRO A 183 -12.86 -1.40 23.10
C PRO A 183 -13.19 -2.74 22.44
N PRO A 184 -12.78 -3.87 23.04
CA PRO A 184 -13.01 -5.18 22.45
C PRO A 184 -14.49 -5.31 22.08
N ALA A 185 -14.80 -5.81 20.89
CA ALA A 185 -16.17 -5.84 20.35
C ALA A 185 -17.16 -6.52 21.33
N ALA A 186 -16.67 -7.47 22.14
CA ALA A 186 -17.42 -8.10 23.22
C ALA A 186 -17.90 -7.11 24.31
N PHE A 187 -17.08 -6.12 24.69
CA PHE A 187 -17.45 -5.11 25.69
C PHE A 187 -18.52 -4.16 25.15
N ALA A 188 -18.41 -3.77 23.88
CA ALA A 188 -19.37 -2.86 23.25
C ALA A 188 -20.75 -3.50 22.98
N ALA A 189 -20.77 -4.83 22.80
CA ALA A 189 -22.00 -5.58 22.52
C ALA A 189 -22.83 -5.90 23.78
N ASP A 190 -22.26 -5.82 24.97
CA ASP A 190 -22.96 -6.07 26.23
C ASP A 190 -23.80 -4.85 26.67
N ALA A 191 -25.11 -5.06 26.82
CA ALA A 191 -26.06 -4.01 27.20
C ALA A 191 -25.78 -3.39 28.58
N SER A 192 -25.15 -4.16 29.49
CA SER A 192 -24.76 -3.65 30.81
C SER A 192 -23.67 -2.57 30.74
N ASN A 193 -22.92 -2.50 29.63
CA ASN A 193 -21.85 -1.54 29.43
C ASN A 193 -22.31 -0.22 28.76
N ALA A 194 -23.59 -0.11 28.39
CA ALA A 194 -24.14 1.08 27.76
C ALA A 194 -23.91 2.40 28.55
N PRO A 195 -23.95 2.44 29.89
CA PRO A 195 -23.65 3.66 30.65
C PRO A 195 -22.22 4.15 30.47
N PHE A 196 -21.24 3.24 30.44
CA PHE A 196 -19.81 3.59 30.29
C PHE A 196 -19.51 4.14 28.90
N LEU A 197 -20.11 3.55 27.85
CA LEU A 197 -19.99 4.06 26.49
C LEU A 197 -20.63 5.45 26.33
N ARG A 198 -21.79 5.67 26.96
CA ARG A 198 -22.44 7.00 26.98
C ARG A 198 -21.58 8.05 27.67
N LEU A 199 -20.95 7.69 28.79
CA LEU A 199 -20.02 8.58 29.50
C LEU A 199 -18.80 8.92 28.63
N ALA A 200 -18.15 7.91 28.03
CA ALA A 200 -17.01 8.13 27.14
C ALA A 200 -17.36 9.04 25.95
N LEU A 201 -18.54 8.84 25.34
CA LEU A 201 -19.01 9.67 24.24
C LEU A 201 -19.31 11.11 24.70
N ALA A 202 -19.93 11.29 25.87
CA ALA A 202 -20.19 12.61 26.44
C ALA A 202 -18.90 13.38 26.73
N LEU A 203 -17.90 12.70 27.32
CA LEU A 203 -16.58 13.29 27.59
C LEU A 203 -15.88 13.71 26.29
N SER A 204 -15.95 12.90 25.22
CA SER A 204 -15.33 13.22 23.94
C SER A 204 -15.80 14.56 23.33
N ARG A 205 -17.03 14.98 23.65
CA ARG A 205 -17.67 16.20 23.13
C ARG A 205 -17.37 17.46 23.93
N LEU A 206 -16.77 17.34 25.12
CA LEU A 206 -16.39 18.49 25.94
C LEU A 206 -15.15 19.20 25.38
N PRO A 207 -15.00 20.53 25.60
CA PRO A 207 -13.76 21.24 25.32
C PRO A 207 -12.56 20.63 26.06
N ALA A 208 -11.36 20.73 25.48
CA ALA A 208 -10.16 20.10 26.03
C ALA A 208 -9.82 20.55 27.46
N GLU A 209 -10.09 21.81 27.78
CA GLU A 209 -9.90 22.40 29.11
C GLU A 209 -10.84 21.79 30.15
N SER A 210 -12.13 21.67 29.81
CA SER A 210 -13.13 21.03 30.68
C SER A 210 -12.83 19.55 30.92
N ARG A 211 -12.31 18.84 29.91
CA ARG A 211 -11.88 17.44 30.08
C ARG A 211 -10.70 17.30 31.04
N ARG A 212 -9.74 18.22 31.00
CA ARG A 212 -8.56 18.22 31.89
C ARG A 212 -8.97 18.51 33.34
N ALA A 213 -9.77 19.54 33.57
CA ALA A 213 -10.26 19.87 34.91
C ALA A 213 -11.04 18.70 35.54
N LEU A 214 -11.83 17.97 34.73
CA LEU A 214 -12.59 16.82 35.19
C LEU A 214 -11.69 15.61 35.47
N ALA A 215 -10.63 15.40 34.67
CA ALA A 215 -9.63 14.37 34.93
C ALA A 215 -8.83 14.65 36.22
N GLU A 216 -8.42 15.91 36.44
CA GLU A 216 -7.73 16.36 37.66
C GLU A 216 -8.61 16.17 38.89
N ALA A 217 -9.90 16.54 38.81
CA ALA A 217 -10.85 16.33 39.90
C ALA A 217 -11.02 14.84 40.23
N LEU A 218 -11.11 13.97 39.21
CA LEU A 218 -11.21 12.51 39.42
C LEU A 218 -9.91 11.93 40.02
N LEU A 219 -8.74 12.37 39.55
CA LEU A 219 -7.44 11.97 40.13
C LEU A 219 -7.35 12.37 41.60
N ALA A 220 -7.77 13.58 41.95
CA ALA A 220 -7.79 14.07 43.34
C ALA A 220 -8.76 13.28 44.25
N THR A 221 -9.78 12.63 43.68
CA THR A 221 -10.69 11.74 44.45
C THR A 221 -10.19 10.31 44.61
N VAL A 222 -9.20 9.89 43.81
CA VAL A 222 -8.64 8.53 43.81
C VAL A 222 -7.36 8.42 44.65
N GLU A 223 -6.62 9.52 44.83
CA GLU A 223 -5.52 9.61 45.79
C GLU A 223 -6.07 9.58 47.23
N PRO A 224 -5.72 8.59 48.07
CA PRO A 224 -6.10 8.63 49.48
C PRO A 224 -5.38 9.80 50.14
N SER A 225 -6.11 10.59 50.93
CA SER A 225 -5.53 11.57 51.86
C SER A 225 -4.55 10.87 52.80
N GLN A 226 -3.27 10.80 52.42
CA GLN A 226 -2.22 10.32 53.29
C GLN A 226 -1.85 11.42 54.30
N GLY A 227 -2.23 11.18 55.56
CA GLY A 227 -1.41 11.54 56.73
C GLY A 227 -1.42 12.99 57.18
N ALA A 228 -2.52 13.44 57.80
CA ALA A 228 -2.40 14.36 58.93
C ALA A 228 -2.14 13.52 60.18
N ASP A 229 -0.87 13.22 60.47
CA ASP A 229 -0.38 12.81 61.79
C ASP A 229 1.14 12.99 61.83
N HIS A 230 1.56 14.23 62.09
CA HIS A 230 2.77 14.45 62.88
C HIS A 230 2.33 15.06 64.20
N ASP A 231 2.15 14.14 65.14
CA ASP A 231 2.08 14.37 66.56
C ASP A 231 3.26 15.25 67.01
N ASN A 232 2.92 16.14 67.92
CA ASN A 232 3.75 17.17 68.50
C ASN A 232 4.68 16.54 69.54
N GLY A 233 5.79 17.22 69.84
CA GLY A 233 6.74 16.80 70.88
C GLY A 233 6.18 16.74 72.29
#